data_AF-A0A2G5B1K1-F1
#
_entry.id   AF-A0A2G5B1K1-F1
#
_cell.length_a   1.000
_cell.length_b   1.000
_cell.length_c   1.000
_cell.angle_alpha   90.00
_cell.angle_beta   90.00
_cell.angle_gamma   90.00
#
_symmetry.space_group_name_H-M   'P 1'
#
loop_
_entity.id
_entity.type
_entity.pdbx_description
1 polymer ?
#
loop_
_entity_poly.entity_id
_entity_poly.type
_entity_poly.pdbx_seq_one_letter_code
_entity_poly.pdbx_strand_id
1 'polypeptide(L)'
;MGTKVDSLLLPQDETLSLEGKPVYMWAITQDEEERLKKYIPEITKILSGTYLYNQRVKCNNCKKPTEFIDFVYTALKSKIHTIDFIIADLKKPKASSPPPHYVDCSKCHTQYPIAFGWATGHSFVWQKDPDTD
;
A
#
# COMPACT_ATOMS: atom_id res chain seq x y z
N MET A 1 25.01 23.42 14.68
CA MET A 1 24.81 22.05 14.21
C MET A 1 23.31 21.78 14.20
N GLY A 2 22.65 22.00 13.06
CA GLY A 2 21.23 21.70 12.88
C GLY A 2 21.11 20.47 12.00
N THR A 3 20.56 19.39 12.55
CA THR A 3 20.36 18.11 11.87
C THR A 3 19.48 18.34 10.64
N LYS A 4 20.03 18.14 9.44
CA LYS A 4 19.20 17.99 8.23
C LYS A 4 18.37 16.73 8.42
N VAL A 5 17.08 16.90 8.72
CA VAL A 5 16.11 15.83 8.53
C VAL A 5 16.01 15.60 7.03
N ASP A 6 16.79 14.63 6.53
CA ASP A 6 16.58 14.09 5.19
C ASP A 6 15.15 13.59 5.13
N SER A 7 14.30 14.35 4.43
CA SER A 7 12.88 14.06 4.26
C SER A 7 12.71 12.68 3.65
N LEU A 8 12.38 11.69 4.49
CA LEU A 8 12.00 10.34 4.07
C LEU A 8 10.67 10.33 3.30
N LEU A 9 9.94 11.45 3.31
CA LEU A 9 8.56 11.58 2.88
C LEU A 9 8.49 12.27 1.50
N LEU A 10 7.61 11.77 0.63
CA LEU A 10 7.33 12.32 -0.70
C LEU A 10 6.05 13.16 -0.69
N PRO A 11 5.94 14.24 -1.49
CA PRO A 11 4.68 14.96 -1.67
C PRO A 11 3.60 14.00 -2.19
N GLN A 12 2.43 14.02 -1.54
CA GLN A 12 1.32 13.10 -1.76
C GLN A 12 0.00 13.86 -1.63
N ASP A 13 -1.03 13.36 -2.32
CA ASP A 13 -2.39 13.86 -2.14
C ASP A 13 -2.90 13.43 -0.76
N GLU A 14 -3.04 14.41 0.14
CA GLU A 14 -3.61 14.26 1.47
C GLU A 14 -5.12 14.49 1.40
N THR A 15 -5.89 13.63 2.06
CA THR A 15 -7.33 13.81 2.29
C THR A 15 -7.70 13.32 3.68
N LEU A 16 -8.99 13.34 4.03
CA LEU A 16 -9.48 12.84 5.32
C LEU A 16 -10.17 11.48 5.15
N SER A 17 -9.88 10.56 6.08
CA SER A 17 -10.69 9.35 6.28
C SER A 17 -12.09 9.69 6.80
N LEU A 18 -12.98 8.69 6.84
CA LEU A 18 -14.32 8.81 7.45
C LEU A 18 -14.28 9.23 8.92
N GLU A 19 -13.16 8.99 9.61
CA GLU A 19 -12.92 9.37 11.00
C GLU A 19 -12.32 10.78 11.15
N GLY A 20 -12.17 11.54 10.06
CA GLY A 20 -11.57 12.87 10.06
C GLY A 20 -10.05 12.88 10.27
N LYS A 21 -9.38 11.72 10.17
CA LYS A 21 -7.91 11.62 10.25
C LYS A 21 -7.28 11.80 8.87
N PRO A 22 -6.11 12.46 8.75
CA PRO A 22 -5.36 12.55 7.50
C PRO A 22 -5.03 11.17 6.95
N VAL A 23 -5.20 11.01 5.63
CA VAL A 23 -4.81 9.83 4.86
C VAL A 23 -4.14 10.26 3.57
N TYR A 24 -3.24 9.40 3.08
CA TYR A 24 -2.36 9.69 1.97
C TYR A 24 -2.64 8.73 0.83
N MET A 25 -2.86 9.28 -0.37
CA MET A 25 -3.06 8.50 -1.57
C MET A 25 -1.73 7.94 -2.09
N TRP A 26 -1.65 6.62 -2.18
CA TRP A 26 -0.54 5.88 -2.75
C TRP A 26 -0.98 5.37 -4.13
N ALA A 27 -0.79 6.20 -5.17
CA ALA A 27 -1.10 5.83 -6.54
C ALA A 27 -0.27 4.64 -7.02
N ILE A 28 -0.92 3.65 -7.63
CA ILE A 28 -0.23 2.55 -8.30
C ILE A 28 0.34 3.10 -9.61
N THR A 29 1.66 3.10 -9.71
CA THR A 29 2.35 3.52 -10.94
C THR A 29 2.33 2.40 -11.97
N GLN A 30 2.55 2.72 -13.24
CA GLN A 30 2.66 1.69 -14.29
C GLN A 30 3.76 0.65 -14.00
N ASP A 31 4.92 1.08 -13.48
CA ASP A 31 5.99 0.16 -13.06
C ASP A 31 5.55 -0.77 -11.91
N GLU A 32 4.82 -0.22 -10.94
CA GLU A 32 4.27 -1.01 -9.85
C GLU A 32 3.22 -2.01 -10.34
N GLU A 33 2.32 -1.59 -11.24
CA GLU A 33 1.31 -2.45 -11.86
C GLU A 33 1.97 -3.65 -12.58
N GLU A 34 3.01 -3.40 -13.38
CA GLU A 34 3.76 -4.44 -14.10
C GLU A 34 4.40 -5.46 -13.14
N ARG A 35 4.90 -5.01 -11.99
CA ARG A 35 5.43 -5.91 -10.96
C ARG A 35 4.32 -6.64 -10.21
N LEU A 36 3.18 -6.00 -9.94
CA LEU A 36 2.03 -6.58 -9.26
C LEU A 36 1.37 -7.71 -10.07
N LYS A 37 1.41 -7.65 -11.41
CA LYS A 37 0.89 -8.69 -12.30
C LYS A 37 1.47 -10.08 -12.04
N LYS A 38 2.67 -10.16 -11.45
CA LYS A 38 3.31 -11.41 -11.07
C LYS A 38 2.62 -12.09 -9.87
N TYR A 39 1.87 -11.33 -9.08
CA TYR A 39 1.23 -11.80 -7.85
C TYR A 39 -0.29 -11.83 -7.94
N ILE A 40 -0.90 -10.77 -8.50
CA ILE A 40 -2.36 -10.54 -8.48
C ILE A 40 -2.86 -9.95 -9.81
N PRO A 41 -2.67 -10.64 -10.95
CA PRO A 41 -2.92 -10.08 -12.29
C PRO A 41 -4.35 -9.58 -12.51
N GLU A 42 -5.35 -10.24 -11.90
CA GLU A 42 -6.77 -9.96 -12.11
C GLU A 42 -7.18 -8.53 -11.74
N ILE A 43 -6.61 -7.98 -10.67
CA ILE A 43 -7.05 -6.69 -10.13
C ILE A 43 -6.14 -5.53 -10.55
N THR A 44 -4.96 -5.82 -11.10
CA THR A 44 -3.97 -4.79 -11.48
C THR A 44 -4.48 -3.80 -12.51
N LYS A 45 -5.43 -4.20 -13.37
CA LYS A 45 -6.00 -3.30 -14.39
C LYS A 45 -7.06 -2.34 -13.85
N ILE A 46 -7.54 -2.57 -12.62
CA ILE A 46 -8.63 -1.81 -12.03
C ILE A 46 -8.21 -1.12 -10.73
N LEU A 47 -7.18 -1.59 -10.02
CA LEU A 47 -6.67 -0.94 -8.83
C LEU A 47 -5.74 0.22 -9.22
N SER A 48 -6.12 1.45 -8.85
CA SER A 48 -5.38 2.68 -9.19
C SER A 48 -4.58 3.24 -8.02
N GLY A 49 -4.89 2.83 -6.80
CA GLY A 49 -4.22 3.36 -5.62
C GLY A 49 -4.76 2.79 -4.33
N THR A 50 -4.09 3.18 -3.24
CA THR A 50 -4.49 2.85 -1.87
C THR A 50 -4.47 4.10 -1.00
N TYR A 51 -5.32 4.15 0.02
CA TYR A 51 -5.23 5.19 1.06
C TYR A 51 -4.71 4.57 2.36
N LEU A 52 -3.66 5.20 2.89
CA LEU A 52 -3.04 4.81 4.16
C LEU A 52 -2.93 6.01 5.10
N TYR A 53 -2.89 5.76 6.40
CA TYR A 53 -2.62 6.80 7.41
C TYR A 53 -1.19 7.32 7.37
N ASN A 54 -0.31 6.65 6.63
CA ASN A 54 1.11 6.96 6.56
C ASN A 54 1.46 7.44 5.16
N GLN A 55 2.29 8.48 5.09
CA GLN A 55 2.95 8.86 3.86
C GLN A 55 3.94 7.77 3.43
N ARG A 56 4.19 7.69 2.12
CA ARG A 56 5.28 6.88 1.58
C ARG A 56 6.63 7.24 2.19
N VAL A 57 7.42 6.21 2.53
CA VAL A 57 8.79 6.36 3.02
C VAL A 57 9.79 5.66 2.11
N LYS A 58 11.01 6.16 2.02
CA LYS A 58 12.08 5.49 1.25
C LYS A 58 12.67 4.32 2.04
N CYS A 59 12.92 3.21 1.35
CA CYS A 59 13.61 2.06 1.92
C CYS A 59 15.03 2.48 2.32
N ASN A 60 15.45 2.16 3.55
CA ASN A 60 16.77 2.54 4.05
C ASN A 60 17.92 1.94 3.24
N ASN A 61 17.71 0.77 2.62
CA ASN A 61 18.69 0.07 1.80
C ASN A 61 18.66 0.55 0.34
N CYS A 62 17.63 0.17 -0.44
CA CYS A 62 17.59 0.43 -1.88
C CYS A 62 16.92 1.75 -2.30
N LYS A 63 16.52 2.60 -1.35
CA LYS A 63 15.88 3.92 -1.55
C LYS A 63 14.55 3.94 -2.31
N LYS A 64 14.05 2.78 -2.78
CA LYS A 64 12.69 2.60 -3.33
C LYS A 64 11.65 3.14 -2.32
N PRO A 65 10.71 4.00 -2.74
CA PRO A 65 9.57 4.37 -1.91
C PRO A 65 8.73 3.14 -1.53
N THR A 66 8.00 3.22 -0.42
CA THR A 66 6.96 2.23 -0.12
C THR A 66 5.86 2.30 -1.17
N GLU A 67 5.35 1.12 -1.49
CA GLU A 67 4.36 0.87 -2.54
C GLU A 67 3.37 -0.18 -2.04
N PHE A 68 2.20 -0.29 -2.68
CA PHE A 68 1.21 -1.31 -2.32
C PHE A 68 1.76 -2.73 -2.51
N ILE A 69 2.59 -2.95 -3.54
CA ILE A 69 3.27 -4.24 -3.76
C ILE A 69 4.12 -4.71 -2.57
N ASP A 70 4.60 -3.81 -1.70
CA ASP A 70 5.35 -4.21 -0.51
C ASP A 70 4.45 -4.94 0.50
N PHE A 71 3.18 -4.58 0.60
CA PHE A 71 2.19 -5.31 1.42
C PHE A 71 1.93 -6.71 0.86
N VAL A 72 1.67 -6.79 -0.46
CA VAL A 72 1.40 -8.06 -1.16
C VAL A 72 2.61 -8.99 -1.01
N TYR A 73 3.81 -8.48 -1.28
CA TYR A 73 5.06 -9.22 -1.11
C TYR A 73 5.23 -9.73 0.32
N THR A 74 5.05 -8.86 1.32
CA THR A 74 5.23 -9.22 2.73
C THR A 74 4.23 -10.29 3.17
N ALA A 75 2.95 -10.14 2.80
CA ALA A 75 1.90 -11.07 3.14
C ALA A 75 2.16 -12.47 2.55
N LEU A 76 2.55 -12.54 1.28
CA LEU A 76 2.86 -13.79 0.59
C LEU A 76 4.16 -14.43 1.12
N LYS A 77 5.22 -13.63 1.29
CA LYS A 77 6.51 -14.09 1.87
C LYS A 77 6.30 -14.70 3.26
N SER A 78 5.46 -14.06 4.08
CA SER A 78 5.19 -14.48 5.46
C SER A 78 4.17 -15.61 5.55
N LYS A 79 3.54 -16.01 4.43
CA LYS A 79 2.50 -17.05 4.33
C LYS A 79 1.28 -16.81 5.23
N ILE A 80 1.03 -15.56 5.62
CA ILE A 80 -0.13 -15.19 6.47
C ILE A 80 -1.40 -15.01 5.64
N HIS A 81 -1.26 -14.73 4.34
CA HIS A 81 -2.34 -14.63 3.38
C HIS A 81 -2.01 -15.42 2.12
N THR A 82 -3.04 -15.98 1.48
CA THR A 82 -2.97 -16.53 0.12
C THR A 82 -3.27 -15.44 -0.90
N ILE A 83 -2.93 -15.68 -2.17
CA ILE A 83 -3.30 -14.78 -3.28
C ILE A 83 -4.82 -14.59 -3.33
N ASP A 84 -5.58 -15.69 -3.24
CA ASP A 84 -7.05 -15.65 -3.25
C ASP A 84 -7.61 -14.81 -2.10
N PHE A 85 -7.03 -14.92 -0.92
CA PHE A 85 -7.41 -14.10 0.23
C PHE A 85 -7.17 -12.61 -0.04
N ILE A 86 -6.00 -12.26 -0.58
CA ILE A 86 -5.65 -10.86 -0.90
C ILE A 86 -6.63 -10.30 -1.94
N ILE A 87 -6.93 -11.05 -3.00
CA ILE A 87 -7.90 -10.62 -4.02
C ILE A 87 -9.29 -10.43 -3.42
N ALA A 88 -9.75 -11.36 -2.58
CA ALA A 88 -11.06 -11.28 -1.93
C ALA A 88 -11.16 -10.07 -0.99
N ASP A 89 -10.13 -9.80 -0.19
CA ASP A 89 -10.08 -8.67 0.74
C ASP A 89 -10.01 -7.33 -0.01
N LEU A 90 -9.35 -7.30 -1.17
CA LEU A 90 -9.34 -6.11 -2.02
C LEU A 90 -10.71 -5.82 -2.61
N LYS A 91 -11.42 -6.83 -3.14
CA LYS A 91 -12.78 -6.65 -3.68
C LYS A 91 -13.80 -6.28 -2.59
N LYS A 92 -13.66 -6.86 -1.40
CA LYS A 92 -14.59 -6.69 -0.28
C LYS A 92 -13.82 -6.33 1.00
N PRO A 93 -13.29 -5.11 1.10
CA PRO A 93 -12.52 -4.69 2.26
C PRO A 93 -13.40 -4.73 3.50
N LYS A 94 -12.84 -5.21 4.60
CA LYS A 94 -13.54 -5.19 5.89
C LYS A 94 -13.82 -3.75 6.32
N ALA A 95 -14.97 -3.54 6.97
CA ALA A 95 -15.37 -2.22 7.48
C ALA A 95 -14.38 -1.65 8.53
N SER A 96 -13.69 -2.53 9.26
CA SER A 96 -12.66 -2.15 10.24
C SER A 96 -11.27 -2.25 9.63
N SER A 97 -10.45 -1.21 9.82
CA SER A 97 -9.03 -1.24 9.48
C SER A 97 -8.29 -2.27 10.34
N PRO A 98 -7.50 -3.18 9.75
CA PRO A 98 -6.67 -4.09 10.54
C PRO A 98 -5.56 -3.31 11.25
N PRO A 99 -4.92 -3.91 12.28
CA PRO A 99 -3.79 -3.28 12.97
C PRO A 99 -2.66 -2.88 11.99
N PRO A 100 -1.90 -1.81 12.25
CA PRO A 100 -0.78 -1.42 11.41
C PRO A 100 0.24 -2.55 11.22
N HIS A 101 0.77 -2.68 10.00
CA HIS A 101 1.70 -3.75 9.65
C HIS A 101 3.09 -3.20 9.31
N TYR A 102 4.14 -3.87 9.79
CA TYR A 102 5.48 -3.71 9.21
C TYR A 102 5.52 -4.44 7.86
N VAL A 103 6.12 -3.78 6.87
CA VAL A 103 6.27 -4.35 5.52
C VAL A 103 7.74 -4.41 5.13
N ASP A 104 8.06 -5.39 4.30
CA ASP A 104 9.36 -5.58 3.69
C ASP A 104 9.36 -4.97 2.29
N CYS A 105 10.48 -4.34 1.92
CA CYS A 105 10.68 -3.84 0.56
C CYS A 105 10.69 -5.00 -0.45
N SER A 106 9.73 -5.02 -1.36
CA SER A 106 9.62 -6.01 -2.44
C SER A 106 10.85 -6.09 -3.37
N LYS A 107 11.72 -5.07 -3.36
CA LYS A 107 12.94 -5.02 -4.20
C LYS A 107 14.19 -5.57 -3.52
N CYS A 108 14.41 -5.28 -2.23
CA CYS A 108 15.64 -5.65 -1.52
C CYS A 108 15.41 -6.39 -0.20
N HIS A 109 14.15 -6.66 0.12
CA HIS A 109 13.67 -7.46 1.25
C HIS A 109 13.98 -6.88 2.63
N THR A 110 14.52 -5.66 2.69
CA THR A 110 14.75 -4.93 3.95
C THR A 110 13.41 -4.41 4.48
N GLN A 111 13.14 -4.64 5.76
CA GLN A 111 11.97 -4.11 6.45
C GLN A 111 12.01 -2.57 6.53
N TYR A 112 10.87 -1.93 6.32
CA TYR A 112 10.74 -0.49 6.52
C TYR A 112 10.70 -0.13 8.02
N PRO A 113 11.17 1.07 8.41
CA PRO A 113 11.38 1.41 9.83
C PRO A 113 10.08 1.73 10.60
N ILE A 114 8.92 1.70 9.94
CA ILE A 114 7.62 2.03 10.54
C ILE A 114 6.58 1.00 10.15
N ALA A 115 5.51 0.90 10.96
CA ALA A 115 4.30 0.18 10.60
C ALA A 115 3.34 1.11 9.84
N PHE A 116 2.56 0.53 8.94
CA PHE A 116 1.63 1.24 8.07
C PHE A 116 0.18 0.81 8.35
N GLY A 117 -0.72 1.77 8.49
CA GLY A 117 -2.14 1.54 8.71
C GLY A 117 -2.98 1.88 7.48
N TRP A 118 -3.97 1.03 7.18
CA TRP A 118 -4.97 1.28 6.14
C TRP A 118 -5.97 2.36 6.57
N ALA A 119 -6.41 3.20 5.65
CA ALA A 119 -7.49 4.14 5.90
C ALA A 119 -8.82 3.39 6.13
N THR A 120 -9.55 3.71 7.21
CA THR A 120 -10.87 3.12 7.48
C THR A 120 -11.89 3.50 6.39
N GLY A 121 -12.60 2.51 5.87
CA GLY A 121 -13.75 2.67 4.96
C GLY A 121 -13.44 2.97 3.50
N HIS A 122 -12.23 3.42 3.16
CA HIS A 122 -11.83 3.76 1.78
C HIS A 122 -10.36 3.42 1.50
N SER A 123 -9.93 2.18 1.77
CA SER A 123 -8.51 1.81 1.64
C SER A 123 -8.03 1.65 0.19
N PHE A 124 -8.94 1.46 -0.77
CA PHE A 124 -8.62 1.14 -2.17
C PHE A 124 -9.29 2.08 -3.15
N VAL A 125 -8.56 2.49 -4.18
CA VAL A 125 -9.02 3.36 -5.25
C VAL A 125 -9.13 2.54 -6.53
N TRP A 126 -10.34 2.48 -7.09
CA TRP A 126 -10.63 1.70 -8.28
C TRP A 126 -10.87 2.60 -9.49
N GLN A 127 -10.33 2.22 -10.64
CA GLN A 127 -10.53 2.87 -11.94
C GLN A 127 -11.95 2.61 -12.49
N LYS A 128 -12.54 1.47 -12.10
CA LYS A 128 -13.91 1.02 -12.36
C LYS A 128 -14.37 0.17 -11.17
N ASP A 129 -15.67 0.11 -10.91
CA ASP A 129 -16.20 -0.70 -9.82
C ASP A 129 -15.82 -2.19 -10.03
N PRO A 130 -15.10 -2.83 -9.08
CA PRO A 130 -14.64 -4.21 -9.22
C PRO A 130 -15.76 -5.26 -9.30
N ASP A 131 -17.01 -4.89 -8.96
CA ASP A 131 -18.19 -5.77 -8.97
C ASP A 131 -19.08 -5.59 -10.22
N THR A 132 -18.67 -4.81 -11.23
CA THR A 132 -19.50 -4.46 -12.42
C THR A 132 -19.16 -5.18 -13.74
N ASP A 133 -18.42 -6.29 -13.71
CA ASP A 133 -18.23 -7.18 -14.88
C ASP A 133 -19.26 -8.33 -14.92
#